data_AF-A0A956MK23-F1
#
_entry.id   AF-A0A956MK23-F1
#
_cell.length_a   1.000
_cell.length_b   1.000
_cell.length_c   1.000
_cell.angle_alpha   90.00
_cell.angle_beta   90.00
_cell.angle_gamma   90.00
#
_symmetry.space_group_name_H-M   'P 1'
#
loop_
_entity.id
_entity.type
_entity.pdbx_description
1 polymer ?
#
loop_
_entity_poly.entity_id
_entity_poly.type
_entity_poly.pdbx_seq_one_letter_code
_entity_poly.pdbx_strand_id
1 'polypeptide(L)' 'ILEGYDLAALGHNSPAYLHLLGEAMRRAFLDRARWLGDPDFVEMPLERLTSKAYAAELRAGIDPERASA' A
#
# COMPACT_ATOMS: atom_id res chain seq x y z
N ILE A 1 3.92 3.15 -0.40
CA ILE A 1 4.20 2.19 0.71
C ILE A 1 5.57 1.55 0.56
N LEU A 2 5.86 0.83 -0.54
CA LEU A 2 7.08 0.01 -0.65
C LEU A 2 8.42 0.77 -0.64
N GLU A 3 8.45 2.06 -0.99
CA GLU A 3 9.66 2.91 -1.05
C GLU A 3 10.51 2.91 0.25
N GLY A 4 9.94 2.53 1.40
CA GLY A 4 10.66 2.50 2.68
C GLY A 4 11.32 1.16 3.01
N TYR A 5 11.31 0.20 2.09
CA TYR A 5 11.95 -1.09 2.25
C TYR A 5 13.01 -1.28 1.17
N ASP A 6 14.11 -1.94 1.52
CA ASP A 6 15.13 -2.36 0.54
C ASP A 6 14.68 -3.65 -0.16
N LEU A 7 13.81 -3.51 -1.17
CA LEU A 7 13.30 -4.65 -1.93
C LEU A 7 14.38 -5.39 -2.71
N ALA A 8 15.48 -4.72 -3.07
CA ALA A 8 16.58 -5.34 -3.81
C ALA A 8 17.32 -6.32 -2.90
N ALA A 9 17.60 -5.93 -1.66
CA ALA A 9 18.22 -6.80 -0.67
C ALA A 9 17.34 -8.01 -0.30
N LEU A 10 16.01 -7.88 -0.33
CA LEU A 10 15.09 -8.99 -0.07
C LEU A 10 15.08 -10.05 -1.18
N GLY A 11 15.54 -9.73 -2.38
CA GLY A 11 15.47 -10.59 -3.56
C GLY A 11 14.07 -10.62 -4.20
N HIS A 12 14.04 -10.51 -5.52
CA HIS A 12 12.79 -10.52 -6.27
C HIS A 12 11.99 -11.82 -6.04
N ASN A 13 10.70 -11.68 -5.75
CA ASN A 13 9.77 -12.78 -5.46
C ASN A 13 10.14 -13.69 -4.28
N SER A 14 11.03 -13.26 -3.39
CA SER A 14 11.22 -13.95 -2.12
C SER A 14 9.95 -13.86 -1.26
N PRO A 15 9.77 -14.75 -0.26
CA PRO A 15 8.61 -14.69 0.63
C PRO A 15 8.44 -13.33 1.31
N ALA A 16 9.53 -12.74 1.81
CA ALA A 16 9.51 -11.41 2.44
C ALA A 16 9.12 -10.29 1.46
N TYR A 17 9.64 -10.36 0.23
CA TYR A 17 9.26 -9.43 -0.83
C TYR A 17 7.75 -9.52 -1.14
N LEU A 18 7.25 -10.74 -1.35
CA LEU A 18 5.84 -10.97 -1.71
C LEU A 18 4.89 -10.61 -0.57
N HIS A 19 5.31 -10.81 0.68
CA HIS A 19 4.56 -10.37 1.86
C HIS A 19 4.37 -8.84 1.87
N LEU A 20 5.46 -8.08 1.75
CA LEU A 20 5.40 -6.62 1.69
C LEU A 20 4.57 -6.12 0.50
N LEU A 21 4.74 -6.75 -0.67
CA LEU A 21 3.96 -6.42 -1.87
C LEU A 21 2.47 -6.68 -1.65
N GLY A 22 2.12 -7.85 -1.09
CA GLY A 22 0.74 -8.23 -0.80
C GLY A 22 0.08 -7.28 0.20
N GLU A 23 0.78 -6.92 1.28
CA GLU A 23 0.28 -5.99 2.30
C GLU A 23 0.10 -4.56 1.75
N ALA A 24 1.00 -4.12 0.86
CA ALA A 24 0.86 -2.85 0.16
C ALA A 24 -0.33 -2.84 -0.80
N MET A 25 -0.50 -3.91 -1.58
CA MET A 25 -1.63 -4.07 -2.48
C MET A 25 -2.95 -4.10 -1.72
N ARG A 26 -3.07 -4.90 -0.65
CA ARG A 26 -4.29 -4.99 0.17
C ARG A 26 -4.81 -3.61 0.58
N ARG A 27 -3.92 -2.73 1.06
CA ARG A 27 -4.26 -1.36 1.47
C ARG A 27 -4.70 -0.50 0.29
N ALA A 28 -4.01 -0.57 -0.85
CA ALA A 28 -4.41 0.14 -2.05
C ALA A 28 -5.78 -0.32 -2.58
N PHE A 29 -6.09 -1.63 -2.50
CA PHE A 29 -7.39 -2.17 -2.90
C PHE A 29 -8.52 -1.75 -1.95
N LEU A 30 -8.25 -1.61 -0.66
CA LEU A 30 -9.19 -1.04 0.30
C LEU A 30 -9.52 0.42 -0.04
N ASP A 31 -8.50 1.24 -0.31
CA ASP A 31 -8.69 2.63 -0.72
C ASP A 31 -9.44 2.73 -2.06
N ARG A 32 -9.14 1.85 -3.01
CA ARG A 32 -9.88 1.76 -4.26
C ARG A 32 -11.36 1.47 -4.03
N ALA A 33 -11.68 0.48 -3.20
CA ALA A 33 -13.07 0.13 -2.92
C ALA A 33 -13.85 1.24 -2.22
N ARG A 34 -13.14 2.09 -1.44
CA ARG A 34 -13.76 3.17 -0.67
C ARG A 34 -13.90 4.47 -1.44
N TRP A 35 -12.92 4.83 -2.26
CA TRP A 35 -12.78 6.18 -2.79
C TRP A 35 -12.85 6.25 -4.32
N LEU A 36 -12.44 5.21 -5.04
CA LEU A 36 -12.30 5.31 -6.49
C LEU A 36 -13.66 5.19 -7.19
N GLY A 37 -13.93 6.14 -8.08
CA GLY A 37 -15.10 6.17 -8.96
C GLY A 37 -14.83 7.03 -10.17
N ASP A 38 -15.89 7.31 -10.95
CA ASP A 38 -15.80 8.21 -12.09
C ASP A 38 -15.54 9.66 -11.61
N PRO A 39 -14.43 10.31 -11.99
CA PRO A 39 -14.09 11.67 -11.55
C PRO A 39 -15.16 12.72 -11.89
N ASP A 40 -15.97 12.49 -12.93
CA ASP A 40 -17.05 13.41 -13.31
C ASP A 40 -18.23 13.36 -12.31
N PHE A 41 -18.27 12.33 -11.46
CA PHE A 41 -19.40 12.04 -10.56
C PHE A 41 -19.02 11.99 -9.08
N VAL A 42 -17.75 11.75 -8.74
CA VAL A 42 -17.29 11.67 -7.35
C VAL A 42 -15.99 12.43 -7.12
N GLU A 43 -15.92 13.11 -5.98
CA GLU A 43 -14.69 13.75 -5.53
C GLU A 43 -13.78 12.72 -4.85
N MET A 44 -12.60 12.51 -5.43
CA MET A 44 -11.61 11.58 -4.90
C MET A 44 -10.47 12.34 -4.20
N PRO A 45 -10.04 11.92 -3.00
CA PRO A 45 -8.96 12.57 -2.26
C PRO A 45 -7.58 12.18 -2.83
N LEU A 46 -7.32 12.44 -4.11
CA LEU A 46 -6.14 11.97 -4.85
C LEU A 46 -4.82 12.44 -4.22
N GLU A 47 -4.76 13.69 -3.74
CA GLU A 47 -3.57 14.23 -3.08
C GLU A 47 -3.20 13.40 -1.85
N ARG A 48 -4.19 13.04 -1.02
CA ARG A 48 -3.98 12.18 0.15
C ARG A 48 -3.56 10.78 -0.28
N LEU A 49 -4.30 10.17 -1.22
CA LEU A 49 -4.09 8.78 -1.67
C LEU A 49 -2.70 8.57 -2.29
N THR A 50 -2.13 9.61 -2.90
CA THR A 50 -0.80 9.57 -3.53
C THR A 50 0.31 10.18 -2.68
N SER A 51 -0.02 10.76 -1.52
CA SER A 51 0.97 11.39 -0.64
C SER A 51 1.94 10.41 -0.01
N LYS A 52 3.20 10.83 0.14
CA LYS A 52 4.21 10.06 0.89
C LYS A 52 3.87 9.91 2.37
N ALA A 53 3.23 10.91 2.97
CA ALA A 53 2.80 10.90 4.36
C ALA A 53 1.80 9.77 4.61
N TYR A 54 0.73 9.71 3.81
CA TYR A 54 -0.27 8.64 3.93
C TYR A 54 0.34 7.25 3.63
N ALA A 55 1.23 7.17 2.63
CA ALA A 55 1.96 5.94 2.36
C ALA A 55 2.83 5.46 3.54
N ALA A 56 3.35 6.38 4.39
CA ALA A 56 4.09 6.05 5.59
C ALA A 56 3.18 5.59 6.73
N GLU A 57 2.00 6.22 6.91
CA GLU A 57 0.96 5.76 7.84
C GLU A 57 0.52 4.32 7.54
N LEU A 58 0.23 4.04 6.26
CA LEU A 58 -0.14 2.72 5.79
C LEU A 58 0.97 1.69 6.03
N ARG A 59 2.24 2.09 5.85
CA ARG A 59 3.42 1.25 6.10
C ARG A 59 3.58 0.91 7.58
N ALA A 60 3.33 1.86 8.48
CA ALA A 60 3.49 1.67 9.92
C ALA A 60 2.61 0.55 10.49
N GLY A 61 1.51 0.22 9.82
CA GLY A 61 0.63 -0.90 10.18
C GLY A 61 1.00 -2.25 9.59
N ILE A 62 2.15 -2.40 8.90
CA ILE A 62 2.59 -3.68 8.32
C ILE A 62 3.47 -4.41 9.33
N ASP A 63 3.02 -5.58 9.77
CA ASP A 63 3.84 -6.55 10.49
C ASP A 63 4.67 -7.36 9.47
N PRO A 64 6.01 -7.38 9.53
CA PRO A 64 6.83 -8.09 8.56
C PRO A 64 6.69 -9.62 8.61
N GLU A 65 6.24 -10.18 9.74
CA GLU A 65 6.18 -11.63 9.95
C GLU A 65 4.75 -12.18 9.85
N ARG A 66 3.74 -11.30 9.75
CA ARG A 66 2.34 -11.70 9.79
C ARG A 66 1.46 -10.85 8.89
N ALA A 67 0.65 -11.51 8.07
CA ALA A 67 -0.37 -10.83 7.27
C ALA A 67 -1.41 -10.14 8.16
N SER A 68 -1.90 -8.99 7.70
CA SER A 68 -3.02 -8.31 8.35
C SER A 68 -4.24 -9.24 8.36
N ALA A 69 -5.15 -9.05 9.33
CA ALA A 69 -6.45 -9.74 9.32
C ALA A 69 -7.35 -9.23 8.18
#